data_AF-A0A929IW26-F1
#
_entry.id   AF-A0A929IW26-F1
#
_cell.length_a   1.000
_cell.length_b   1.000
_cell.length_c   1.000
_cell.angle_alpha   90.00
_cell.angle_beta   90.00
_cell.angle_gamma   90.00
#
_symmetry.space_group_name_H-M   'P 1'
#
loop_
_entity.id
_entity.type
_entity.pdbx_description
1 polymer ?
#
loop_
_entity_poly.entity_id
_entity_poly.type
_entity_poly.pdbx_seq_one_letter_code
_entity_poly.pdbx_strand_id
1 'polypeptide(L)'
;MNKIFSTISVCILFCLLSLTAQAENDNFTTSHFSGSGNCAQCHDGLTDTSGENVSIVRDWGTSMMANATKDPFWRAKVATELERNPHLSSVINDKCTKCHAPMAHFEITQVQGGEVTLFGPDGILDSDHALHDAGMNGVSCTVCHQIKDDSTLGTPAGASGHYTINDTKTIYGQYSDIFGQPMVNNTGYTPEYSAHISDSAVCATCHDLKTPFVDANGDVLTTTPESEFPEQMPYTEWQNSIFDDAGSNPQSCQDCHMPKTTSKVSNRPRWLGTKDGFAKHQLVGANTTMLTLLKNNAAQLDVTSGDMDLSISRARDMLRSAVTITLVSASVNNGVLEAQVKMQNNSGHKTPTGYPSRRMWLNFKVTDSSNNVVFESGRINTNG
;
A
#
# COMPACT_ATOMS: atom_id res chain seq x y z
N MET A 1 30.14 -66.11 33.45
CA MET A 1 29.01 -65.30 33.93
C MET A 1 29.14 -63.89 33.36
N ASN A 2 28.65 -63.66 32.13
CA ASN A 2 28.68 -62.34 31.49
C ASN A 2 27.23 -61.89 31.26
N LYS A 3 26.84 -60.81 31.94
CA LYS A 3 25.53 -60.18 31.83
C LYS A 3 25.46 -59.31 30.58
N ILE A 4 24.45 -59.55 29.75
CA ILE A 4 24.06 -58.73 28.61
C ILE A 4 23.24 -57.54 29.16
N PHE A 5 23.73 -56.32 28.97
CA PHE A 5 22.94 -55.10 29.17
C PHE A 5 22.25 -54.73 27.85
N SER A 6 20.91 -54.76 27.86
CA SER A 6 20.07 -54.26 26.78
C SER A 6 19.77 -52.79 27.05
N THR A 7 20.27 -51.90 26.19
CA THR A 7 20.00 -50.46 26.24
C THR A 7 18.72 -50.18 25.45
N ILE A 8 17.66 -49.79 26.13
CA ILE A 8 16.41 -49.35 25.52
C ILE A 8 16.61 -47.89 25.05
N SER A 9 16.69 -47.67 23.74
CA SER A 9 16.59 -46.34 23.14
C SER A 9 15.14 -45.85 23.21
N VAL A 10 14.89 -44.86 24.05
CA VAL A 10 13.65 -44.08 24.03
C VAL A 10 13.78 -43.03 22.92
N CYS A 11 13.12 -43.27 21.78
CA CYS A 11 12.93 -42.23 20.77
C CYS A 11 11.93 -41.20 21.31
N ILE A 12 12.44 -40.07 21.78
CA ILE A 12 11.63 -38.88 22.09
C ILE A 12 11.18 -38.29 20.76
N LEU A 13 9.89 -38.46 20.46
CA LEU A 13 9.21 -37.81 19.35
C LEU A 13 9.16 -36.31 19.68
N PHE A 14 10.06 -35.52 19.09
CA PHE A 14 9.93 -34.06 19.06
C PHE A 14 8.69 -33.74 18.22
N CYS A 15 7.54 -33.51 18.88
CA CYS A 15 6.47 -32.74 18.27
C CYS A 15 7.04 -31.36 17.95
N LEU A 16 7.31 -31.10 16.68
CA LEU A 16 7.38 -29.75 16.14
C LEU A 16 6.02 -29.12 16.43
N LEU A 17 5.90 -28.42 17.55
CA LEU A 17 4.86 -27.42 17.74
C LEU A 17 5.09 -26.41 16.63
N SER A 18 4.31 -26.54 15.56
CA SER A 18 4.11 -25.46 14.61
C SER A 18 3.58 -24.29 15.43
N LEU A 19 4.47 -23.34 15.76
CA LEU A 19 4.08 -22.00 16.16
C LEU A 19 3.38 -21.41 14.94
N THR A 20 2.10 -21.72 14.77
CA THR A 20 1.25 -20.92 13.91
C THR A 20 1.18 -19.57 14.59
N ALA A 21 1.91 -18.60 14.05
CA ALA A 21 1.72 -17.20 14.40
C ALA A 21 0.21 -16.94 14.38
N GLN A 22 -0.32 -16.38 15.46
CA GLN A 22 -1.74 -16.06 15.53
C GLN A 22 -2.01 -15.01 14.45
N ALA A 23 -2.98 -15.27 13.57
CA ALA A 23 -3.43 -14.29 12.60
C ALA A 23 -3.96 -13.04 13.31
N GLU A 24 -3.82 -11.87 12.69
CA GLU A 24 -4.40 -10.65 13.26
C GLU A 24 -5.89 -10.81 13.50
N ASN A 25 -6.39 -10.21 14.58
CA ASN A 25 -7.81 -10.04 14.78
C ASN A 25 -8.28 -8.76 14.09
N ASP A 26 -8.85 -8.88 12.90
CA ASP A 26 -9.38 -7.75 12.12
C ASP A 26 -10.64 -7.09 12.72
N ASN A 27 -11.15 -7.56 13.86
CA ASN A 27 -12.28 -6.96 14.59
C ASN A 27 -11.85 -6.13 15.80
N PHE A 28 -10.55 -5.85 15.93
CA PHE A 28 -10.03 -5.01 17.02
C PHE A 28 -10.69 -3.62 17.04
N THR A 29 -10.67 -3.01 18.21
CA THR A 29 -11.02 -1.60 18.41
C THR A 29 -10.01 -0.95 19.32
N THR A 30 -9.58 0.26 18.98
CA THR A 30 -8.75 1.11 19.84
C THR A 30 -9.51 2.40 20.19
N SER A 31 -8.81 3.35 20.79
CA SER A 31 -9.35 4.67 21.13
C SER A 31 -9.89 5.36 19.87
N HIS A 32 -9.13 5.35 18.78
CA HIS A 32 -9.40 6.08 17.53
C HIS A 32 -9.68 5.20 16.34
N PHE A 33 -9.33 3.92 16.37
CA PHE A 33 -9.39 3.03 15.21
C PHE A 33 -10.25 1.79 15.43
N SER A 34 -10.66 1.20 14.31
CA SER A 34 -11.34 -0.09 14.25
C SER A 34 -10.74 -0.88 13.09
N GLY A 35 -10.55 -2.17 13.32
CA GLY A 35 -10.14 -3.10 12.28
C GLY A 35 -11.20 -3.26 11.19
N SER A 36 -10.72 -3.68 10.02
CA SER A 36 -11.51 -3.83 8.78
C SER A 36 -12.66 -4.83 8.89
N GLY A 37 -12.55 -5.84 9.76
CA GLY A 37 -13.58 -6.87 9.97
C GLY A 37 -14.90 -6.29 10.48
N ASN A 38 -14.85 -5.24 11.31
CA ASN A 38 -16.03 -4.52 11.78
C ASN A 38 -16.74 -3.77 10.63
N CYS A 39 -15.99 -3.33 9.62
CA CYS A 39 -16.52 -2.66 8.43
C CYS A 39 -17.13 -3.66 7.43
N ALA A 40 -16.52 -4.84 7.28
CA ALA A 40 -16.92 -5.88 6.32
C ALA A 40 -18.38 -6.32 6.52
N GLN A 41 -18.89 -6.27 7.75
CA GLN A 41 -20.27 -6.63 8.07
C GLN A 41 -21.32 -5.87 7.24
N CYS A 42 -21.03 -4.62 6.89
CA CYS A 42 -21.89 -3.75 6.10
C CYS A 42 -21.35 -3.51 4.68
N HIS A 43 -20.02 -3.50 4.52
CA HIS A 43 -19.36 -3.06 3.30
C HIS A 43 -18.89 -4.20 2.37
N ASP A 44 -19.09 -5.46 2.77
CA ASP A 44 -18.89 -6.62 1.90
C ASP A 44 -20.21 -7.30 1.51
N GLY A 45 -20.15 -8.18 0.51
CA GLY A 45 -21.33 -8.78 -0.13
C GLY A 45 -22.06 -7.81 -1.05
N LEU A 46 -21.34 -6.79 -1.55
CA LEU A 46 -21.85 -5.78 -2.47
C LEU A 46 -21.62 -6.24 -3.92
N THR A 47 -22.58 -5.94 -4.79
CA THR A 47 -22.47 -6.13 -6.23
C THR A 47 -22.81 -4.84 -6.95
N ASP A 48 -22.14 -4.56 -8.06
CA ASP A 48 -22.53 -3.45 -8.93
C ASP A 48 -23.69 -3.82 -9.86
N THR A 49 -24.14 -2.85 -10.67
CA THR A 49 -25.24 -3.03 -11.62
C THR A 49 -24.96 -4.05 -12.73
N SER A 50 -23.70 -4.43 -12.94
CA SER A 50 -23.30 -5.50 -13.87
C SER A 50 -23.24 -6.89 -13.22
N GLY A 51 -23.41 -6.95 -11.90
CA GLY A 51 -23.30 -8.18 -11.11
C GLY A 51 -21.88 -8.50 -10.66
N GLU A 52 -20.90 -7.61 -10.88
CA GLU A 52 -19.54 -7.79 -10.38
C GLU A 52 -19.51 -7.58 -8.86
N ASN A 53 -18.72 -8.39 -8.15
CA ASN A 53 -18.46 -8.18 -6.73
C ASN A 53 -17.63 -6.91 -6.52
N VAL A 54 -18.11 -6.03 -5.66
CA VAL A 54 -17.47 -4.74 -5.30
C VAL A 54 -17.40 -4.56 -3.77
N SER A 55 -17.24 -5.68 -3.08
CA SER A 55 -17.04 -5.74 -1.62
C SER A 55 -15.78 -4.95 -1.24
N ILE A 56 -15.95 -3.93 -0.40
CA ILE A 56 -14.92 -2.92 -0.13
C ILE A 56 -13.74 -3.52 0.61
N VAL A 57 -14.00 -4.27 1.69
CA VAL A 57 -12.94 -4.82 2.54
C VAL A 57 -12.21 -5.93 1.80
N ARG A 58 -12.92 -6.73 1.01
CA ARG A 58 -12.33 -7.76 0.15
C ARG A 58 -11.43 -7.19 -0.95
N ASP A 59 -11.84 -6.13 -1.65
CA ASP A 59 -11.00 -5.45 -2.63
C ASP A 59 -9.76 -4.85 -1.93
N TRP A 60 -9.96 -4.07 -0.86
CA TRP A 60 -8.88 -3.44 -0.09
C TRP A 60 -7.89 -4.46 0.48
N GLY A 61 -8.37 -5.60 1.01
CA GLY A 61 -7.57 -6.62 1.71
C GLY A 61 -6.48 -7.26 0.85
N THR A 62 -6.59 -7.14 -0.47
CA THR A 62 -5.59 -7.63 -1.44
C THR A 62 -4.65 -6.55 -1.96
N SER A 63 -4.83 -5.30 -1.54
CA SER A 63 -3.96 -4.18 -1.90
C SER A 63 -2.68 -4.19 -1.07
N MET A 64 -1.67 -3.42 -1.51
CA MET A 64 -0.49 -3.19 -0.68
C MET A 64 -0.78 -2.31 0.54
N MET A 65 -1.91 -1.59 0.59
CA MET A 65 -2.30 -0.80 1.76
C MET A 65 -2.69 -1.71 2.94
N ALA A 66 -3.53 -2.72 2.68
CA ALA A 66 -3.88 -3.74 3.68
C ALA A 66 -2.68 -4.58 4.13
N ASN A 67 -1.68 -4.71 3.26
CA ASN A 67 -0.49 -5.53 3.49
C ASN A 67 0.76 -4.70 3.77
N ALA A 68 0.62 -3.41 4.09
CA ALA A 68 1.75 -2.48 4.20
C ALA A 68 2.74 -2.86 5.30
N THR A 69 2.24 -3.28 6.47
CA THR A 69 3.04 -3.84 7.57
C THR A 69 3.47 -5.28 7.30
N LYS A 70 2.69 -6.04 6.52
CA LYS A 70 2.93 -7.46 6.21
C LYS A 70 4.00 -7.67 5.14
N ASP A 71 4.34 -6.62 4.38
CA ASP A 71 5.36 -6.64 3.34
C ASP A 71 6.74 -7.04 3.91
N PRO A 72 7.27 -8.23 3.55
CA PRO A 72 8.55 -8.70 4.08
C PRO A 72 9.74 -7.94 3.51
N PHE A 73 9.63 -7.32 2.32
CA PHE A 73 10.69 -6.46 1.80
C PHE A 73 10.77 -5.18 2.61
N TRP A 74 9.64 -4.58 2.95
CA TRP A 74 9.61 -3.43 3.85
C TRP A 74 10.19 -3.78 5.22
N ARG A 75 9.75 -4.87 5.85
CA ARG A 75 10.31 -5.33 7.14
C ARG A 75 11.82 -5.53 7.07
N ALA A 76 12.32 -6.21 6.03
CA ALA A 76 13.75 -6.43 5.84
C ALA A 76 14.52 -5.11 5.67
N LYS A 77 13.94 -4.15 4.96
CA LYS A 77 14.54 -2.82 4.79
C LYS A 77 14.62 -2.06 6.11
N VAL A 78 13.53 -2.01 6.88
CA VAL A 78 13.54 -1.36 8.21
C VAL A 78 14.54 -2.03 9.15
N ALA A 79 14.57 -3.37 9.19
CA ALA A 79 15.53 -4.12 9.98
C ALA A 79 16.99 -3.78 9.60
N THR A 80 17.28 -3.66 8.29
CA THR A 80 18.61 -3.26 7.80
C THR A 80 18.98 -1.84 8.22
N GLU A 81 18.04 -0.89 8.18
CA GLU A 81 18.28 0.48 8.62
C GLU A 81 18.55 0.55 10.13
N LEU A 82 17.79 -0.20 10.94
CA LEU A 82 17.99 -0.30 12.38
C LEU A 82 19.32 -0.96 12.75
N GLU A 83 19.74 -1.99 12.00
CA GLU A 83 21.04 -2.65 12.21
C GLU A 83 22.21 -1.70 11.89
N ARG A 84 22.09 -0.92 10.81
CA ARG A 84 23.14 0.02 10.38
C ARG A 84 23.21 1.27 11.25
N ASN A 85 22.07 1.73 11.75
CA ASN A 85 21.95 2.99 12.49
C ASN A 85 21.16 2.78 13.79
N PRO A 86 21.64 1.95 14.74
CA PRO A 86 20.92 1.64 15.96
C PRO A 86 20.66 2.87 16.85
N HIS A 87 21.51 3.89 16.76
CA HIS A 87 21.34 5.17 17.45
C HIS A 87 20.19 6.02 16.91
N LEU A 88 19.65 5.68 15.72
CA LEU A 88 18.51 6.34 15.08
C LEU A 88 17.23 5.52 15.17
N SER A 89 17.17 4.52 16.05
CA SER A 89 16.04 3.59 16.14
C SER A 89 14.69 4.29 16.30
N SER A 90 14.61 5.32 17.16
CA SER A 90 13.38 6.11 17.35
C SER A 90 12.95 6.80 16.04
N VAL A 91 13.89 7.48 15.34
CA VAL A 91 13.62 8.17 14.07
C VAL A 91 13.16 7.19 12.98
N ILE A 92 13.82 6.03 12.87
CA ILE A 92 13.52 5.03 11.85
C ILE A 92 12.14 4.40 12.10
N ASN A 93 11.89 3.94 13.33
CA ASN A 93 10.59 3.33 13.66
C ASN A 93 9.45 4.33 13.47
N ASP A 94 9.60 5.57 13.95
CA ASP A 94 8.61 6.64 13.74
C ASP A 94 8.33 6.86 12.25
N LYS A 95 9.37 7.14 11.46
CA LYS A 95 9.19 7.51 10.05
C LYS A 95 8.57 6.39 9.23
N CYS A 96 9.00 5.15 9.42
CA CYS A 96 8.51 4.01 8.64
C CYS A 96 7.08 3.62 9.01
N THR A 97 6.69 3.74 10.28
CA THR A 97 5.38 3.25 10.74
C THR A 97 4.24 4.23 10.51
N LYS A 98 4.50 5.54 10.37
CA LYS A 98 3.51 6.55 9.96
C LYS A 98 2.70 6.16 8.72
N CYS A 99 3.33 5.57 7.72
CA CYS A 99 2.69 5.22 6.45
C CYS A 99 2.41 3.71 6.29
N HIS A 100 3.11 2.84 7.04
CA HIS A 100 2.95 1.39 6.91
C HIS A 100 2.08 0.78 8.01
N ALA A 101 2.16 1.29 9.24
CA ALA A 101 1.39 0.85 10.40
C ALA A 101 0.67 2.04 11.10
N PRO A 102 -0.06 2.90 10.36
CA PRO A 102 -0.55 4.20 10.82
C PRO A 102 -1.42 4.16 12.08
N MET A 103 -2.26 3.13 12.25
CA MET A 103 -3.17 3.04 13.40
C MET A 103 -2.42 2.80 14.71
N ALA A 104 -1.52 1.80 14.72
CA ALA A 104 -0.67 1.54 15.88
C ALA A 104 0.29 2.72 16.16
N HIS A 105 0.86 3.32 15.11
CA HIS A 105 1.72 4.50 15.25
C HIS A 105 0.99 5.66 15.95
N PHE A 106 -0.23 5.98 15.49
CA PHE A 106 -1.01 7.07 16.07
C PHE A 106 -1.39 6.79 17.53
N GLU A 107 -1.89 5.59 17.86
CA GLU A 107 -2.23 5.23 19.24
C GLU A 107 -1.01 5.31 20.17
N ILE A 108 0.16 4.87 19.73
CA ILE A 108 1.37 4.94 20.56
C ILE A 108 1.84 6.39 20.71
N THR A 109 2.00 7.12 19.61
CA THR A 109 2.68 8.42 19.63
C THR A 109 1.78 9.57 20.04
N GLN A 110 0.51 9.57 19.61
CA GLN A 110 -0.41 10.69 19.84
C GLN A 110 -1.30 10.48 21.06
N VAL A 111 -1.65 9.23 21.38
CA VAL A 111 -2.57 8.92 22.49
C VAL A 111 -1.80 8.53 23.76
N GLN A 112 -0.83 7.62 23.64
CA GLN A 112 -0.06 7.12 24.78
C GLN A 112 1.17 7.99 25.09
N GLY A 113 1.63 8.80 24.12
CA GLY A 113 2.85 9.60 24.25
C GLY A 113 4.13 8.77 24.28
N GLY A 114 4.11 7.58 23.67
CA GLY A 114 5.23 6.65 23.61
C GLY A 114 6.00 6.70 22.29
N GLU A 115 7.04 5.87 22.19
CA GLU A 115 7.80 5.64 20.96
C GLU A 115 7.43 4.28 20.35
N VAL A 116 7.22 4.24 19.04
CA VAL A 116 6.90 2.99 18.34
C VAL A 116 8.17 2.16 18.21
N THR A 117 8.05 0.87 18.50
CA THR A 117 9.08 -0.13 18.16
C THR A 117 8.46 -1.16 17.22
N LEU A 118 9.15 -1.51 16.13
CA LEU A 118 8.63 -2.48 15.17
C LEU A 118 8.94 -3.94 15.55
N PHE A 119 10.17 -4.20 16.01
CA PHE A 119 10.70 -5.55 16.25
C PHE A 119 11.02 -5.83 17.71
N GLY A 120 11.10 -7.11 18.07
CA GLY A 120 11.41 -7.56 19.42
C GLY A 120 10.17 -7.71 20.29
N PRO A 121 10.34 -8.08 21.58
CA PRO A 121 9.22 -8.42 22.46
C PRO A 121 8.24 -7.26 22.73
N ASP A 122 8.74 -6.03 22.67
CA ASP A 122 7.92 -4.81 22.82
C ASP A 122 7.50 -4.22 21.47
N GLY A 123 7.81 -4.90 20.35
CA GLY A 123 7.54 -4.43 19.01
C GLY A 123 6.12 -4.72 18.55
N ILE A 124 5.53 -3.84 17.72
CA ILE A 124 4.16 -4.03 17.22
C ILE A 124 3.99 -5.26 16.32
N LEU A 125 5.08 -5.86 15.82
CA LEU A 125 5.02 -7.14 15.09
C LEU A 125 4.94 -8.37 15.99
N ASP A 126 5.20 -8.23 17.29
CA ASP A 126 4.99 -9.29 18.26
C ASP A 126 3.48 -9.48 18.49
N SER A 127 3.00 -10.73 18.44
CA SER A 127 1.57 -11.04 18.57
C SER A 127 1.02 -10.76 19.97
N ASP A 128 1.88 -10.66 20.99
CA ASP A 128 1.49 -10.36 22.35
C ASP A 128 1.39 -8.83 22.61
N HIS A 129 1.84 -8.00 21.66
CA HIS A 129 1.73 -6.55 21.77
C HIS A 129 0.27 -6.09 21.67
N ALA A 130 -0.18 -5.22 22.58
CA ALA A 130 -1.59 -4.79 22.66
C ALA A 130 -2.12 -4.09 21.39
N LEU A 131 -1.23 -3.53 20.58
CA LEU A 131 -1.55 -2.88 19.29
C LEU A 131 -1.09 -3.70 18.08
N HIS A 132 -0.80 -5.00 18.25
CA HIS A 132 -0.41 -5.88 17.15
C HIS A 132 -1.40 -5.84 16.00
N ASP A 133 -2.68 -6.07 16.29
CA ASP A 133 -3.74 -6.12 15.28
C ASP A 133 -3.88 -4.77 14.54
N ALA A 134 -3.77 -3.65 15.26
CA ALA A 134 -3.79 -2.32 14.68
C ALA A 134 -2.57 -2.05 13.78
N GLY A 135 -1.41 -2.62 14.10
CA GLY A 135 -0.23 -2.55 13.26
C GLY A 135 -0.35 -3.42 12.02
N MET A 136 -0.82 -4.65 12.18
CA MET A 136 -0.87 -5.66 11.13
C MET A 136 -1.95 -5.37 10.07
N ASN A 137 -3.06 -4.72 10.46
CA ASN A 137 -4.15 -4.35 9.55
C ASN A 137 -3.79 -3.16 8.61
N GLY A 138 -2.53 -2.70 8.65
CA GLY A 138 -1.93 -1.79 7.66
C GLY A 138 -2.60 -0.42 7.55
N VAL A 139 -2.67 0.12 6.34
CA VAL A 139 -3.38 1.36 6.04
C VAL A 139 -4.86 1.04 5.81
N SER A 140 -5.63 1.05 6.91
CA SER A 140 -7.02 0.57 6.95
C SER A 140 -8.08 1.68 6.85
N CYS A 141 -9.35 1.26 6.83
CA CYS A 141 -10.52 2.10 6.58
C CYS A 141 -10.57 3.32 7.50
N THR A 142 -10.33 3.11 8.80
CA THR A 142 -10.45 4.15 9.81
C THR A 142 -9.25 5.09 9.84
N VAL A 143 -8.18 4.84 9.08
CA VAL A 143 -7.12 5.85 8.86
C VAL A 143 -7.56 6.79 7.76
N CYS A 144 -7.69 6.27 6.53
CA CYS A 144 -7.96 7.09 5.35
C CYS A 144 -9.21 7.93 5.51
N HIS A 145 -10.29 7.34 6.01
CA HIS A 145 -11.55 8.04 6.13
C HIS A 145 -11.62 8.97 7.36
N GLN A 146 -10.66 8.97 8.29
CA GLN A 146 -10.63 9.96 9.37
C GLN A 146 -9.71 11.15 9.10
N ILE A 147 -8.91 11.11 8.03
CA ILE A 147 -8.07 12.23 7.61
C ILE A 147 -8.96 13.45 7.39
N LYS A 148 -8.66 14.54 8.09
CA LYS A 148 -9.43 15.78 8.04
C LYS A 148 -9.08 16.62 6.83
N ASP A 149 -10.08 17.37 6.37
CA ASP A 149 -9.88 18.51 5.48
C ASP A 149 -9.44 19.73 6.31
N ASP A 150 -8.14 19.86 6.52
CA ASP A 150 -7.55 21.02 7.19
C ASP A 150 -6.50 21.71 6.31
N SER A 151 -5.94 22.82 6.79
CA SER A 151 -4.98 23.62 6.02
C SER A 151 -3.66 22.91 5.69
N THR A 152 -3.39 21.74 6.26
CA THR A 152 -2.18 20.96 6.00
C THR A 152 -2.36 19.91 4.91
N LEU A 153 -3.60 19.52 4.61
CA LEU A 153 -3.92 18.51 3.60
C LEU A 153 -3.41 18.94 2.21
N GLY A 154 -2.67 18.04 1.53
CA GLY A 154 -2.06 18.35 0.23
C GLY A 154 -0.87 19.32 0.27
N THR A 155 -0.40 19.69 1.46
CA THR A 155 0.76 20.57 1.64
C THR A 155 1.97 19.80 2.18
N PRO A 156 3.20 20.35 2.08
CA PRO A 156 4.38 19.75 2.71
C PRO A 156 4.24 19.50 4.23
N ALA A 157 3.39 20.27 4.93
CA ALA A 157 3.17 20.10 6.36
C ALA A 157 2.31 18.88 6.70
N GLY A 158 1.41 18.45 5.80
CA GLY A 158 0.57 17.26 5.96
C GLY A 158 1.10 16.01 5.25
N ALA A 159 2.17 16.15 4.48
CA ALA A 159 2.86 15.08 3.76
C ALA A 159 3.65 14.15 4.70
N SER A 160 4.26 13.09 4.19
CA SER A 160 5.15 12.19 4.96
C SER A 160 4.55 11.61 6.25
N GLY A 161 3.23 11.38 6.26
CA GLY A 161 2.47 10.81 7.36
C GLY A 161 1.99 11.80 8.41
N HIS A 162 2.06 13.11 8.14
CA HIS A 162 1.64 14.18 9.05
C HIS A 162 0.16 14.56 8.86
N TYR A 163 -0.70 13.58 8.64
CA TYR A 163 -2.15 13.79 8.53
C TYR A 163 -2.78 14.07 9.91
N THR A 164 -3.92 14.76 9.90
CA THR A 164 -4.71 15.01 11.12
C THR A 164 -5.92 14.08 11.18
N ILE A 165 -6.12 13.42 12.32
CA ILE A 165 -7.29 12.60 12.65
C ILE A 165 -8.10 13.30 13.76
N ASN A 166 -9.42 13.12 13.76
CA ASN A 166 -10.29 13.66 14.81
C ASN A 166 -10.42 12.69 16.00
N ASP A 167 -10.68 13.25 17.19
CA ASP A 167 -10.98 12.47 18.40
C ASP A 167 -12.47 12.08 18.52
N THR A 168 -13.29 12.43 17.53
CA THR A 168 -14.76 12.30 17.57
C THR A 168 -15.29 11.07 16.85
N LYS A 169 -14.41 10.23 16.27
CA LYS A 169 -14.77 9.11 15.39
C LYS A 169 -15.65 9.55 14.22
N THR A 170 -15.43 10.75 13.71
CA THR A 170 -16.05 11.22 12.47
C THR A 170 -15.30 10.61 11.29
N ILE A 171 -16.04 10.05 10.33
CA ILE A 171 -15.46 9.36 9.18
C ILE A 171 -16.04 9.93 7.87
N TYR A 172 -15.20 10.32 6.93
CA TYR A 172 -15.57 11.10 5.75
C TYR A 172 -15.83 10.20 4.54
N GLY A 173 -16.88 10.51 3.78
CA GLY A 173 -17.27 9.77 2.57
C GLY A 173 -17.77 10.67 1.45
N GLN A 174 -17.82 10.11 0.24
CA GLN A 174 -18.11 10.86 -0.99
C GLN A 174 -19.59 11.25 -1.18
N TYR A 175 -20.48 10.79 -0.30
CA TYR A 175 -21.93 10.96 -0.46
C TYR A 175 -22.55 11.71 0.71
N SER A 176 -23.34 12.75 0.41
CA SER A 176 -24.09 13.56 1.38
C SER A 176 -25.38 12.93 1.89
N ASP A 177 -26.03 12.12 1.06
CA ASP A 177 -27.26 11.41 1.43
C ASP A 177 -26.93 9.98 1.89
N ILE A 178 -26.61 9.83 3.18
CA ILE A 178 -26.24 8.54 3.78
C ILE A 178 -27.10 8.22 5.00
N PHE A 179 -27.51 6.96 5.13
CA PHE A 179 -28.21 6.47 6.31
C PHE A 179 -27.19 6.01 7.36
N GLY A 180 -26.71 6.93 8.19
CA GLY A 180 -25.55 6.71 9.07
C GLY A 180 -25.79 5.89 10.35
N GLN A 181 -27.03 5.82 10.85
CA GLN A 181 -27.32 5.22 12.18
C GLN A 181 -26.82 3.78 12.36
N PRO A 182 -26.92 2.86 11.37
CA PRO A 182 -26.37 1.52 11.50
C PRO A 182 -24.85 1.50 11.71
N MET A 183 -24.11 2.41 11.05
CA MET A 183 -22.67 2.54 11.23
C MET A 183 -22.35 3.01 12.64
N VAL A 184 -23.03 4.06 13.12
CA VAL A 184 -22.89 4.57 14.49
C VAL A 184 -23.16 3.47 15.51
N ASN A 185 -24.26 2.73 15.36
CA ASN A 185 -24.64 1.68 16.31
C ASN A 185 -23.67 0.49 16.32
N ASN A 186 -23.07 0.14 15.18
CA ASN A 186 -22.23 -1.05 15.07
C ASN A 186 -20.74 -0.78 15.34
N THR A 187 -20.29 0.45 15.08
CA THR A 187 -18.85 0.78 15.08
C THR A 187 -18.50 2.00 15.94
N GLY A 188 -19.49 2.82 16.31
CA GLY A 188 -19.29 4.10 16.99
C GLY A 188 -18.85 5.25 16.09
N TYR A 189 -18.59 5.00 14.79
CA TYR A 189 -18.22 6.07 13.85
C TYR A 189 -19.43 6.80 13.29
N THR A 190 -19.32 8.12 13.20
CA THR A 190 -20.32 8.99 12.58
C THR A 190 -19.89 9.30 11.15
N PRO A 191 -20.59 8.80 10.12
CA PRO A 191 -20.22 9.11 8.75
C PRO A 191 -20.69 10.51 8.36
N GLU A 192 -19.81 11.24 7.69
CA GLU A 192 -20.03 12.61 7.25
C GLU A 192 -19.59 12.75 5.79
N TYR A 193 -20.31 13.58 5.03
CA TYR A 193 -19.86 13.91 3.69
C TYR A 193 -18.73 14.91 3.75
N SER A 194 -17.69 14.65 2.96
CA SER A 194 -16.71 15.68 2.66
C SER A 194 -16.11 15.47 1.27
N ALA A 195 -15.90 16.55 0.53
CA ALA A 195 -15.41 16.51 -0.84
C ALA A 195 -13.95 16.03 -0.93
N HIS A 196 -13.14 16.32 0.09
CA HIS A 196 -11.70 16.01 0.10
C HIS A 196 -11.39 14.52 0.02
N ILE A 197 -12.31 13.63 0.41
CA ILE A 197 -12.09 12.17 0.29
C ILE A 197 -11.95 11.72 -1.17
N SER A 198 -12.46 12.53 -2.11
CA SER A 198 -12.31 12.33 -3.56
C SER A 198 -11.17 13.15 -4.16
N ASP A 199 -10.36 13.83 -3.34
CA ASP A 199 -9.22 14.66 -3.75
C ASP A 199 -7.89 13.91 -3.61
N SER A 200 -6.99 14.10 -4.58
CA SER A 200 -5.61 13.55 -4.56
C SER A 200 -4.84 13.91 -3.29
N ALA A 201 -5.17 15.01 -2.62
CA ALA A 201 -4.54 15.51 -1.40
C ALA A 201 -4.62 14.52 -0.22
N VAL A 202 -5.64 13.66 -0.15
CA VAL A 202 -5.70 12.58 0.85
C VAL A 202 -4.58 11.57 0.62
N CYS A 203 -4.28 11.23 -0.64
CA CYS A 203 -3.19 10.33 -0.99
C CYS A 203 -1.82 10.97 -0.70
N ALA A 204 -1.69 12.29 -0.85
CA ALA A 204 -0.46 13.04 -0.62
C ALA A 204 0.11 12.88 0.80
N THR A 205 -0.76 12.59 1.78
CA THR A 205 -0.35 12.37 3.17
C THR A 205 0.69 11.27 3.30
N CYS A 206 0.62 10.21 2.48
CA CYS A 206 1.62 9.13 2.45
C CYS A 206 2.42 9.07 1.14
N HIS A 207 1.87 9.59 0.03
CA HIS A 207 2.46 9.54 -1.32
C HIS A 207 3.18 10.84 -1.73
N ASP A 208 3.66 11.60 -0.75
CA ASP A 208 4.66 12.66 -0.89
C ASP A 208 5.65 12.57 0.28
N LEU A 209 6.54 11.57 0.20
CA LEU A 209 7.46 11.19 1.25
C LEU A 209 8.81 11.87 1.07
N LYS A 210 9.18 12.65 2.08
CA LYS A 210 10.54 13.06 2.33
C LYS A 210 11.07 12.36 3.57
N THR A 211 12.38 12.17 3.67
CA THR A 211 13.02 11.52 4.82
C THR A 211 14.15 12.36 5.37
N PRO A 212 14.37 12.34 6.71
CA PRO A 212 15.60 12.85 7.27
C PRO A 212 16.78 12.10 6.67
N PHE A 213 17.89 12.82 6.43
CA PHE A 213 19.14 12.21 6.01
C PHE A 213 20.26 12.54 6.99
N VAL A 214 21.30 11.71 6.96
CA VAL A 214 22.44 11.80 7.86
C VAL A 214 23.72 12.12 7.12
N ASP A 215 24.69 12.69 7.83
CA ASP A 215 26.06 12.82 7.35
C ASP A 215 26.85 11.50 7.45
N ALA A 216 28.14 11.55 7.15
CA ALA A 216 29.02 10.36 7.23
C ALA A 216 29.23 9.83 8.66
N ASN A 217 28.91 10.62 9.68
CA ASN A 217 29.00 10.23 11.09
C ASN A 217 27.66 9.69 11.63
N GLY A 218 26.59 9.76 10.84
CA GLY A 218 25.25 9.33 11.24
C GLY A 218 24.46 10.41 11.98
N ASP A 219 24.90 11.67 11.92
CA ASP A 219 24.18 12.80 12.51
C ASP A 219 23.09 13.29 11.55
N VAL A 220 21.87 13.47 12.06
CA VAL A 220 20.73 13.97 11.26
C VAL A 220 20.98 15.43 10.86
N LEU A 221 21.04 15.70 9.55
CA LEU A 221 21.33 17.02 9.01
C LEU A 221 20.07 17.84 8.66
N THR A 222 18.93 17.18 8.58
CA THR A 222 17.65 17.84 8.31
C THR A 222 17.23 18.71 9.49
N THR A 223 16.86 19.96 9.23
CA THR A 223 16.39 20.92 10.25
C THR A 223 14.92 21.30 10.12
N THR A 224 14.32 21.12 8.93
CA THR A 224 12.90 21.39 8.66
C THR A 224 12.34 20.35 7.67
N PRO A 225 11.00 20.16 7.59
CA PRO A 225 10.38 19.29 6.58
C PRO A 225 10.76 19.64 5.13
N GLU A 226 11.02 20.92 4.85
CA GLU A 226 11.45 21.38 3.52
C GLU A 226 12.86 20.95 3.17
N SER A 227 13.71 20.78 4.19
CA SER A 227 15.11 20.33 4.05
C SER A 227 15.26 18.81 3.98
N GLU A 228 14.20 18.03 4.19
CA GLU A 228 14.25 16.56 4.08
C GLU A 228 14.52 16.10 2.64
N PHE A 229 15.15 14.93 2.50
CA PHE A 229 15.43 14.33 1.20
C PHE A 229 14.13 13.83 0.55
N PRO A 230 13.79 14.23 -0.68
CA PRO A 230 12.58 13.78 -1.37
C PRO A 230 12.72 12.34 -1.88
N GLU A 231 12.41 11.36 -1.03
CA GLU A 231 12.55 9.94 -1.36
C GLU A 231 11.49 9.45 -2.34
N GLN A 232 10.22 9.81 -2.13
CA GLN A 232 9.11 9.41 -3.02
C GLN A 232 8.17 10.60 -3.21
N MET A 233 8.09 11.12 -4.43
CA MET A 233 7.28 12.31 -4.74
C MET A 233 6.12 12.07 -5.73
N PRO A 234 5.35 10.95 -5.71
CA PRO A 234 4.24 10.75 -6.65
C PRO A 234 3.23 11.88 -6.72
N TYR A 235 2.84 12.47 -5.58
CA TYR A 235 1.87 13.57 -5.56
C TYR A 235 2.45 14.83 -6.20
N THR A 236 3.66 15.25 -5.81
CA THR A 236 4.34 16.39 -6.45
C THR A 236 4.55 16.15 -7.96
N GLU A 237 4.86 14.92 -8.37
CA GLU A 237 4.95 14.57 -9.79
C GLU A 237 3.60 14.73 -10.52
N TRP A 238 2.50 14.34 -9.88
CA TRP A 238 1.14 14.53 -10.38
C TRP A 238 0.75 16.01 -10.52
N GLN A 239 1.08 16.84 -9.53
CA GLN A 239 0.87 18.30 -9.58
C GLN A 239 1.59 18.97 -10.76
N ASN A 240 2.64 18.32 -11.30
CA ASN A 240 3.41 18.81 -12.45
C ASN A 240 3.01 18.13 -13.76
N SER A 241 1.85 17.49 -13.80
CA SER A 241 1.33 16.79 -14.98
C SER A 241 0.10 17.47 -15.57
N ILE A 242 -0.36 16.99 -16.72
CA ILE A 242 -1.63 17.45 -17.32
C ILE A 242 -2.86 17.03 -16.50
N PHE A 243 -2.69 16.12 -15.54
CA PHE A 243 -3.76 15.53 -14.74
C PHE A 243 -3.96 16.22 -13.39
N ASP A 244 -3.08 17.16 -13.02
CA ASP A 244 -3.32 18.08 -11.91
C ASP A 244 -4.68 18.78 -12.05
N ASP A 245 -5.24 19.25 -10.93
CA ASP A 245 -6.54 19.93 -10.92
C ASP A 245 -6.57 21.16 -11.83
N ALA A 246 -5.45 21.87 -11.97
CA ALA A 246 -5.29 23.00 -12.90
C ALA A 246 -4.70 22.58 -14.27
N GLY A 247 -4.48 21.29 -14.49
CA GLY A 247 -3.94 20.71 -15.71
C GLY A 247 -4.92 20.74 -16.90
N SER A 248 -4.42 20.42 -18.09
CA SER A 248 -5.24 20.42 -19.31
C SER A 248 -6.17 19.21 -19.45
N ASN A 249 -6.00 18.19 -18.61
CA ASN A 249 -6.84 16.98 -18.55
C ASN A 249 -6.95 16.47 -17.09
N PRO A 250 -7.62 17.21 -16.19
CA PRO A 250 -7.63 16.91 -14.76
C PRO A 250 -8.16 15.51 -14.45
N GLN A 251 -7.41 14.75 -13.67
CA GLN A 251 -7.80 13.44 -13.13
C GLN A 251 -7.13 13.24 -11.76
N SER A 252 -7.96 12.97 -10.75
CA SER A 252 -7.48 12.67 -9.40
C SER A 252 -6.75 11.32 -9.32
N CYS A 253 -5.98 11.12 -8.26
CA CYS A 253 -5.43 9.81 -7.91
C CYS A 253 -6.52 8.72 -7.91
N GLN A 254 -7.67 9.04 -7.33
CA GLN A 254 -8.83 8.15 -7.22
C GLN A 254 -9.42 7.80 -8.59
N ASP A 255 -9.44 8.72 -9.55
CA ASP A 255 -10.00 8.45 -10.88
C ASP A 255 -9.27 7.31 -11.60
N CYS A 256 -7.97 7.16 -11.37
CA CYS A 256 -7.15 6.09 -11.93
C CYS A 256 -7.06 4.86 -11.02
N HIS A 257 -6.87 5.05 -9.70
CA HIS A 257 -6.58 3.96 -8.76
C HIS A 257 -7.81 3.36 -8.07
N MET A 258 -8.97 4.02 -8.17
CA MET A 258 -10.24 3.56 -7.64
C MET A 258 -11.35 3.64 -8.70
N PRO A 259 -11.34 2.73 -9.69
CA PRO A 259 -12.29 2.77 -10.80
C PRO A 259 -13.75 2.87 -10.33
N LYS A 260 -14.50 3.77 -10.96
CA LYS A 260 -15.88 4.08 -10.58
C LYS A 260 -16.86 3.06 -11.17
N THR A 261 -17.93 2.77 -10.43
CA THR A 261 -19.08 1.96 -10.86
C THR A 261 -20.37 2.49 -10.20
N THR A 262 -21.48 1.77 -10.35
CA THR A 262 -22.73 2.02 -9.63
C THR A 262 -23.05 0.85 -8.72
N SER A 263 -23.03 1.07 -7.40
CA SER A 263 -23.33 0.04 -6.40
C SER A 263 -23.90 0.62 -5.11
N LYS A 264 -24.42 -0.24 -4.23
CA LYS A 264 -24.78 0.16 -2.86
C LYS A 264 -23.49 0.45 -2.10
N VAL A 265 -23.55 1.41 -1.18
CA VAL A 265 -22.43 1.69 -0.27
C VAL A 265 -22.43 0.81 0.98
N SER A 266 -23.56 0.15 1.26
CA SER A 266 -23.74 -0.77 2.39
C SER A 266 -24.83 -1.79 2.05
N ASN A 267 -24.68 -3.02 2.57
CA ASN A 267 -25.67 -4.09 2.50
C ASN A 267 -26.76 -3.96 3.60
N ARG A 268 -26.59 -3.01 4.54
CA ARG A 268 -27.43 -2.77 5.71
C ARG A 268 -27.79 -1.28 5.82
N PRO A 269 -29.08 -0.93 5.81
CA PRO A 269 -30.23 -1.80 5.63
C PRO A 269 -30.35 -2.33 4.20
N ARG A 270 -30.96 -3.51 4.02
CA ARG A 270 -31.04 -4.17 2.69
C ARG A 270 -31.76 -3.35 1.62
N TRP A 271 -32.63 -2.42 2.02
CA TRP A 271 -33.41 -1.56 1.13
C TRP A 271 -32.62 -0.36 0.58
N LEU A 272 -31.37 -0.13 1.00
CA LEU A 272 -30.54 0.94 0.45
C LEU A 272 -30.42 0.81 -1.07
N GLY A 273 -30.53 1.93 -1.77
CA GLY A 273 -30.34 2.03 -3.21
C GLY A 273 -28.86 2.07 -3.60
N THR A 274 -28.60 1.96 -4.89
CA THR A 274 -27.26 2.17 -5.45
C THR A 274 -26.92 3.65 -5.49
N LYS A 275 -25.62 3.94 -5.50
CA LYS A 275 -25.05 5.28 -5.72
C LYS A 275 -24.15 5.19 -6.97
N ASP A 276 -24.29 6.17 -7.84
CA ASP A 276 -23.37 6.34 -8.97
C ASP A 276 -21.99 6.81 -8.47
N GLY A 277 -20.95 6.54 -9.24
CA GLY A 277 -19.59 6.94 -8.89
C GLY A 277 -19.01 6.22 -7.66
N PHE A 278 -19.51 5.02 -7.34
CA PHE A 278 -18.95 4.17 -6.30
C PHE A 278 -17.49 3.86 -6.64
N ALA A 279 -16.56 4.28 -5.78
CA ALA A 279 -15.14 4.07 -5.98
C ALA A 279 -14.75 2.65 -5.50
N LYS A 280 -14.35 1.77 -6.43
CA LYS A 280 -13.90 0.42 -6.06
C LYS A 280 -12.57 0.51 -5.31
N HIS A 281 -12.46 -0.16 -4.16
CA HIS A 281 -11.28 -0.11 -3.31
C HIS A 281 -10.18 -1.09 -3.76
N GLN A 282 -10.03 -1.26 -5.08
CA GLN A 282 -9.04 -2.16 -5.67
C GLN A 282 -7.62 -1.67 -5.34
N LEU A 283 -7.41 -0.34 -5.35
CA LEU A 283 -6.19 0.33 -4.88
C LEU A 283 -4.92 -0.30 -5.45
N VAL A 284 -5.00 -0.72 -6.70
CA VAL A 284 -3.94 -1.47 -7.36
C VAL A 284 -2.82 -0.52 -7.78
N GLY A 285 -1.59 -0.97 -7.52
CA GLY A 285 -0.38 -0.44 -8.12
C GLY A 285 0.25 -1.47 -9.05
N ALA A 286 1.50 -1.21 -9.45
CA ALA A 286 2.23 -2.05 -10.40
C ALA A 286 2.98 -3.25 -9.78
N ASN A 287 2.91 -3.46 -8.45
CA ASN A 287 3.80 -4.40 -7.75
C ASN A 287 3.32 -5.86 -7.79
N THR A 288 3.36 -6.48 -8.96
CA THR A 288 2.95 -7.89 -9.14
C THR A 288 3.86 -8.86 -8.40
N THR A 289 5.14 -8.54 -8.25
CA THR A 289 6.12 -9.38 -7.54
C THR A 289 5.78 -9.52 -6.06
N MET A 290 5.53 -8.40 -5.37
CA MET A 290 5.20 -8.47 -3.94
C MET A 290 3.85 -9.13 -3.68
N LEU A 291 2.82 -8.82 -4.48
CA LEU A 291 1.53 -9.50 -4.38
C LEU A 291 1.66 -11.02 -4.58
N THR A 292 2.52 -11.45 -5.51
CA THR A 292 2.81 -12.88 -5.73
C THR A 292 3.54 -13.50 -4.53
N LEU A 293 4.50 -12.77 -3.94
CA LEU A 293 5.22 -13.22 -2.75
C LEU A 293 4.27 -13.37 -1.55
N LEU A 294 3.45 -12.36 -1.28
CA LEU A 294 2.44 -12.38 -0.23
C LEU A 294 1.49 -13.57 -0.42
N LYS A 295 1.01 -13.80 -1.65
CA LYS A 295 0.16 -14.96 -1.98
C LYS A 295 0.84 -16.29 -1.66
N ASN A 296 2.08 -16.45 -2.11
CA ASN A 296 2.79 -17.73 -1.98
C ASN A 296 3.20 -18.03 -0.53
N ASN A 297 3.23 -17.03 0.34
CA ASN A 297 3.62 -17.15 1.75
C ASN A 297 2.50 -16.71 2.71
N ALA A 298 1.25 -16.79 2.25
CA ALA A 298 0.10 -16.17 2.91
C ALA A 298 -0.05 -16.55 4.38
N ALA A 299 0.06 -17.85 4.70
CA ALA A 299 -0.04 -18.33 6.08
C ALA A 299 1.10 -17.84 7.00
N GLN A 300 2.30 -17.61 6.46
CA GLN A 300 3.47 -17.15 7.22
C GLN A 300 3.46 -15.64 7.45
N LEU A 301 2.85 -14.90 6.53
CA LEU A 301 2.81 -13.44 6.53
C LEU A 301 1.47 -12.88 7.02
N ASP A 302 0.57 -13.75 7.48
CA ASP A 302 -0.78 -13.40 7.91
C ASP A 302 -1.60 -12.66 6.83
N VAL A 303 -1.56 -13.19 5.60
CA VAL A 303 -2.24 -12.60 4.45
C VAL A 303 -3.44 -13.45 4.03
N THR A 304 -4.58 -12.80 3.78
CA THR A 304 -5.71 -13.47 3.12
C THR A 304 -5.46 -13.57 1.62
N SER A 305 -5.29 -14.78 1.09
CA SER A 305 -4.87 -15.00 -0.30
C SER A 305 -6.01 -15.19 -1.31
N GLY A 306 -7.27 -15.28 -0.86
CA GLY A 306 -8.40 -15.75 -1.68
C GLY A 306 -8.60 -14.98 -2.99
N ASP A 307 -8.33 -13.68 -2.99
CA ASP A 307 -8.50 -12.79 -4.15
C ASP A 307 -7.22 -12.22 -4.73
N MET A 308 -6.07 -12.67 -4.23
CA MET A 308 -4.81 -12.06 -4.63
C MET A 308 -4.50 -12.29 -6.13
N ASP A 309 -4.99 -13.38 -6.73
CA ASP A 309 -4.84 -13.60 -8.18
C ASP A 309 -5.56 -12.54 -9.01
N LEU A 310 -6.74 -12.09 -8.58
CA LEU A 310 -7.48 -11.02 -9.24
C LEU A 310 -6.70 -9.71 -9.15
N SER A 311 -6.18 -9.37 -7.97
CA SER A 311 -5.40 -8.14 -7.77
C SER A 311 -4.05 -8.17 -8.50
N ILE A 312 -3.39 -9.33 -8.58
CA ILE A 312 -2.20 -9.51 -9.43
C ILE A 312 -2.57 -9.30 -10.92
N SER A 313 -3.71 -9.80 -11.39
CA SER A 313 -4.17 -9.56 -12.76
C SER A 313 -4.41 -8.08 -13.03
N ARG A 314 -5.16 -7.40 -12.16
CA ARG A 314 -5.41 -5.95 -12.24
C ARG A 314 -4.09 -5.14 -12.24
N ALA A 315 -3.13 -5.51 -11.39
CA ALA A 315 -1.80 -4.90 -11.37
C ALA A 315 -1.01 -5.11 -12.68
N ARG A 316 -1.12 -6.28 -13.33
CA ARG A 316 -0.52 -6.53 -14.65
C ARG A 316 -1.19 -5.69 -15.74
N ASP A 317 -2.50 -5.54 -15.69
CA ASP A 317 -3.23 -4.73 -16.67
C ASP A 317 -2.88 -3.25 -16.52
N MET A 318 -2.73 -2.75 -15.29
CA MET A 318 -2.21 -1.41 -15.01
C MET A 318 -0.78 -1.21 -15.54
N LEU A 319 0.11 -2.20 -15.35
CA LEU A 319 1.47 -2.16 -15.90
C LEU A 319 1.48 -2.06 -17.43
N ARG A 320 0.59 -2.79 -18.11
CA ARG A 320 0.48 -2.78 -19.57
C ARG A 320 -0.06 -1.46 -20.12
N SER A 321 -0.92 -0.77 -19.37
CA SER A 321 -1.48 0.51 -19.80
C SER A 321 -0.59 1.72 -19.48
N ALA A 322 0.40 1.57 -18.59
CA ALA A 322 1.21 2.68 -18.09
C ALA A 322 2.07 3.39 -19.16
N VAL A 323 2.57 2.67 -20.17
CA VAL A 323 3.40 3.22 -21.25
C VAL A 323 2.95 2.70 -22.61
N THR A 324 2.65 3.61 -23.53
CA THR A 324 2.47 3.27 -24.94
C THR A 324 3.82 3.33 -25.65
N ILE A 325 4.25 2.21 -26.24
CA ILE A 325 5.49 2.11 -27.03
C ILE A 325 5.12 2.01 -28.52
N THR A 326 5.72 2.86 -29.36
CA THR A 326 5.45 2.88 -30.81
C THR A 326 6.76 2.96 -31.58
N LEU A 327 6.97 2.03 -32.53
CA LEU A 327 8.01 2.17 -33.54
C LEU A 327 7.52 3.15 -34.61
N VAL A 328 8.03 4.37 -34.59
CA VAL A 328 7.62 5.46 -35.48
C VAL A 328 8.18 5.23 -36.88
N SER A 329 9.45 4.84 -36.96
CA SER A 329 10.13 4.51 -38.21
C SER A 329 11.27 3.52 -37.95
N ALA A 330 11.59 2.73 -38.96
CA ALA A 330 12.79 1.91 -39.01
C ALA A 330 13.25 1.82 -40.47
N SER A 331 14.48 2.25 -40.76
CA SER A 331 15.03 2.21 -42.11
C SER A 331 16.52 1.89 -42.10
N VAL A 332 16.98 1.20 -43.13
CA VAL A 332 18.41 0.88 -43.30
C VAL A 332 18.95 1.71 -44.45
N ASN A 333 19.95 2.55 -44.17
CA ASN A 333 20.63 3.38 -45.17
C ASN A 333 22.13 3.13 -45.07
N ASN A 334 22.75 2.74 -46.19
CA ASN A 334 24.20 2.45 -46.28
C ASN A 334 24.71 1.49 -45.17
N GLY A 335 23.92 0.46 -44.84
CA GLY A 335 24.26 -0.54 -43.82
C GLY A 335 24.02 -0.10 -42.36
N VAL A 336 23.46 1.09 -42.13
CA VAL A 336 23.10 1.60 -40.80
C VAL A 336 21.58 1.54 -40.63
N LEU A 337 21.11 0.89 -39.56
CA LEU A 337 19.70 0.94 -39.14
C LEU A 337 19.48 2.20 -38.30
N GLU A 338 18.56 3.05 -38.75
CA GLU A 338 17.97 4.10 -37.92
C GLU A 338 16.54 3.71 -37.55
N ALA A 339 16.24 3.63 -36.26
CA ALA A 339 14.92 3.35 -35.74
C ALA A 339 14.50 4.43 -34.73
N GLN A 340 13.30 4.98 -34.89
CA GLN A 340 12.72 5.93 -33.96
C GLN A 340 11.64 5.25 -33.15
N VAL A 341 11.84 5.16 -31.83
CA VAL A 341 10.89 4.59 -30.89
C VAL A 341 10.34 5.70 -30.02
N LYS A 342 9.02 5.88 -30.02
CA LYS A 342 8.31 6.78 -29.12
C LYS A 342 7.80 6.00 -27.91
N MET A 343 8.06 6.53 -26.71
CA MET A 343 7.47 6.05 -25.46
C MET A 343 6.61 7.17 -24.89
N GLN A 344 5.34 6.90 -24.66
CA GLN A 344 4.40 7.85 -24.06
C GLN A 344 3.99 7.36 -22.69
N ASN A 345 4.28 8.18 -21.67
CA ASN A 345 3.79 7.96 -20.33
C ASN A 345 2.30 8.27 -20.27
N ASN A 346 1.49 7.32 -19.82
CA ASN A 346 0.04 7.48 -19.65
C ASN A 346 -0.36 7.71 -18.19
N SER A 347 0.60 7.75 -17.25
CA SER A 347 0.33 8.05 -15.84
C SER A 347 0.45 9.55 -15.56
N GLY A 348 -0.19 10.00 -14.48
CA GLY A 348 -0.07 11.37 -14.01
C GLY A 348 1.24 11.69 -13.29
N HIS A 349 2.05 10.70 -12.96
CA HIS A 349 3.34 10.88 -12.27
C HIS A 349 4.48 10.34 -13.15
N LYS A 350 5.70 10.22 -12.65
CA LYS A 350 6.76 9.52 -13.42
C LYS A 350 6.40 8.05 -13.60
N THR A 351 6.88 7.43 -14.67
CA THR A 351 6.76 5.97 -14.87
C THR A 351 8.15 5.36 -15.01
N PRO A 352 8.65 4.66 -13.97
CA PRO A 352 8.02 4.40 -12.66
C PRO A 352 8.11 5.59 -11.68
N THR A 353 7.15 5.71 -10.76
CA THR A 353 7.17 6.62 -9.59
C THR A 353 7.36 5.86 -8.28
N GLY A 354 7.49 6.58 -7.16
CA GLY A 354 7.55 6.06 -5.81
C GLY A 354 8.93 5.54 -5.44
N TYR A 355 8.98 4.39 -4.77
CA TYR A 355 10.20 3.74 -4.29
C TYR A 355 11.39 3.84 -5.28
N PRO A 356 12.54 4.45 -4.89
CA PRO A 356 13.60 4.86 -5.82
C PRO A 356 14.37 3.70 -6.49
N SER A 357 14.19 2.46 -6.05
CA SER A 357 14.80 1.31 -6.73
C SER A 357 13.98 0.81 -7.94
N ARG A 358 12.80 1.38 -8.20
CA ARG A 358 12.02 1.03 -9.39
C ARG A 358 12.76 1.52 -10.64
N ARG A 359 12.85 0.64 -11.63
CA ARG A 359 13.57 0.89 -12.89
C ARG A 359 12.71 0.44 -14.07
N MET A 360 12.84 1.16 -15.18
CA MET A 360 12.28 0.78 -16.48
C MET A 360 13.36 1.01 -17.53
N TRP A 361 13.47 0.08 -18.46
CA TRP A 361 14.36 0.18 -19.62
C TRP A 361 13.71 -0.51 -20.81
N LEU A 362 14.17 -0.17 -22.01
CA LEU A 362 13.70 -0.75 -23.26
C LEU A 362 14.60 -1.91 -23.67
N ASN A 363 14.04 -3.10 -23.89
CA ASN A 363 14.70 -4.15 -24.66
C ASN A 363 14.34 -3.95 -26.15
N PHE A 364 15.33 -3.58 -26.96
CA PHE A 364 15.19 -3.39 -28.41
C PHE A 364 15.94 -4.50 -29.15
N LYS A 365 15.22 -5.27 -29.97
CA LYS A 365 15.74 -6.43 -30.69
C LYS A 365 15.46 -6.31 -32.19
N VAL A 366 16.50 -6.51 -33.00
CA VAL A 366 16.44 -6.58 -34.45
C VAL A 366 16.72 -8.01 -34.88
N THR A 367 15.86 -8.55 -35.73
CA THR A 367 16.02 -9.90 -36.28
C THR A 367 16.11 -9.88 -37.80
N ASP A 368 16.83 -10.86 -38.37
CA ASP A 368 16.75 -11.14 -39.80
C ASP A 368 15.42 -11.84 -40.18
N SER A 369 15.25 -12.15 -41.47
CA SER A 369 14.06 -12.85 -41.99
C SER A 369 13.89 -14.28 -41.47
N SER A 370 14.93 -14.87 -40.86
CA SER A 370 14.93 -16.19 -40.24
C SER A 370 14.74 -16.13 -38.73
N ASN A 371 14.42 -14.95 -38.18
CA ASN A 371 14.31 -14.65 -36.75
C ASN A 371 15.63 -14.75 -35.95
N ASN A 372 16.80 -14.75 -36.61
CA ASN A 372 18.07 -14.67 -35.90
C ASN A 372 18.30 -13.24 -35.42
N VAL A 373 18.76 -13.09 -34.17
CA VAL A 373 19.08 -11.78 -33.59
C VAL A 373 20.34 -11.22 -34.25
N VAL A 374 20.23 -10.06 -34.90
CA VAL A 374 21.37 -9.35 -35.51
C VAL A 374 21.82 -8.15 -34.66
N PHE A 375 20.93 -7.64 -33.81
CA PHE A 375 21.22 -6.62 -32.81
C PHE A 375 20.24 -6.75 -31.65
N GLU A 376 20.73 -6.56 -30.42
CA GLU A 376 19.89 -6.52 -29.22
C GLU A 376 20.52 -5.55 -28.21
N SER A 377 19.69 -4.70 -27.61
CA SER A 377 20.10 -3.76 -26.55
C SER A 377 19.08 -3.76 -25.43
N GLY A 378 19.53 -3.64 -24.18
CA GLY A 378 18.66 -3.62 -23.00
C GLY A 378 18.08 -4.98 -22.61
N ARG A 379 18.63 -6.09 -23.14
CA ARG A 379 18.32 -7.43 -22.66
C ARG A 379 18.83 -7.63 -21.24
N ILE A 380 17.99 -8.24 -20.40
CA ILE A 380 18.37 -8.69 -19.06
C ILE A 380 19.33 -9.87 -19.19
N ASN A 381 20.46 -9.79 -18.49
CA ASN A 381 21.44 -10.87 -18.48
C ASN A 381 20.92 -12.05 -17.63
N THR A 382 21.60 -13.19 -17.68
CA THR A 382 21.21 -14.37 -16.89
C THR A 382 21.33 -14.14 -15.38
N ASN A 383 22.11 -13.15 -14.95
CA ASN A 383 22.28 -12.75 -13.55
C ASN A 383 21.31 -11.65 -13.09
N GLY A 384 20.32 -11.31 -13.92
CA GLY A 384 19.50 -10.11 -13.74
C GLY A 384 20.17 -8.89 -14.33
#